data_AF-B4FXV3-F1
#
_entry.id   AF-B4FXV3-F1
#
_cell.length_a   1.000
_cell.length_b   1.000
_cell.length_c   1.000
_cell.angle_alpha   90.00
_cell.angle_beta   90.00
_cell.angle_gamma   90.00
#
_symmetry.space_group_name_H-M   'P 1'
#
loop_
_entity.id
_entity.type
_entity.pdbx_description
1 polymer ?
#
loop_
_entity_poly.entity_id
_entity_poly.type
_entity_poly.pdbx_seq_one_letter_code
_entity_poly.pdbx_strand_id
1 'polypeptide(L)'
;MNRFPEKHNMFFCKSCPLESIRNEPSPELCRGHIIRNFIKECGSKCGCNAQCGNRVVQRGITCNLQVFSTREGKGWGLRTLDELPKGAFVCEYVGELLTNTKLHEMTTQNMHNARYSVLLDAGWGPDGVLKDEEALFLDATFCGNVGRFINHRCCLLILNLLIVMLF
;
A
#
# COMPACT_ATOMS: atom_id res chain seq x y z
N MET A 1 5.21 20.47 19.17
CA MET A 1 5.27 21.25 17.90
C MET A 1 4.49 20.48 16.86
N ASN A 2 3.29 20.97 16.53
CA ASN A 2 2.39 20.38 15.54
C ASN A 2 3.00 20.56 14.14
N ARG A 3 3.48 19.48 13.53
CA ARG A 3 3.88 19.49 12.12
C ARG A 3 2.72 18.93 11.31
N PHE A 4 2.03 19.83 10.63
CA PHE A 4 1.02 19.56 9.61
C PHE A 4 1.51 18.50 8.61
N PRO A 5 0.62 17.67 8.03
CA PRO A 5 1.02 16.69 7.03
C PRO A 5 1.61 17.39 5.81
N GLU A 6 2.74 16.86 5.31
CA GLU A 6 3.44 17.34 4.12
C GLU A 6 2.44 17.45 2.95
N LYS A 7 2.55 18.53 2.15
CA LYS A 7 1.65 18.81 1.01
C LYS A 7 1.55 17.60 0.09
N HIS A 8 0.49 16.81 0.20
CA HIS A 8 0.13 15.84 -0.82
C HIS A 8 -0.12 16.60 -2.13
N ASN A 9 0.39 16.10 -3.26
CA ASN A 9 0.09 16.69 -4.57
C ASN A 9 -1.40 16.54 -4.84
N MET A 10 -2.16 17.63 -4.65
CA MET A 10 -3.60 17.66 -4.85
C MET A 10 -3.92 18.10 -6.28
N PHE A 11 -4.76 17.33 -6.96
CA PHE A 11 -5.39 17.68 -8.22
C PHE A 11 -6.79 18.25 -7.97
N PHE A 12 -7.10 19.41 -8.54
CA PHE A 12 -8.41 20.05 -8.40
C PHE A 12 -9.14 20.00 -9.74
N CYS A 13 -10.24 19.24 -9.79
CA CYS A 13 -11.07 19.12 -10.98
C CYS A 13 -11.83 20.44 -11.25
N LYS A 14 -12.00 20.80 -12.52
CA LYS A 14 -12.93 21.87 -12.94
C LYS A 14 -14.40 21.44 -12.84
N SER A 15 -14.64 20.14 -13.06
CA SER A 15 -15.94 19.47 -12.89
C SER A 15 -15.65 18.13 -12.19
N CYS A 16 -16.10 17.95 -10.95
CA CYS A 16 -15.75 16.79 -10.12
C CYS A 16 -16.78 15.65 -10.29
N PRO A 17 -16.41 14.48 -10.85
CA PRO A 17 -17.33 13.36 -11.03
C PRO A 17 -17.90 12.82 -9.71
N LEU A 18 -17.14 12.92 -8.61
CA LEU A 18 -17.53 12.44 -7.28
C LEU A 18 -18.54 13.35 -6.56
N GLU A 19 -18.55 14.64 -6.90
CA GLU A 19 -19.54 15.59 -6.36
C GLU A 19 -20.82 15.57 -7.21
N SER A 20 -20.73 15.31 -8.51
CA SER A 20 -21.91 15.12 -9.38
C SER A 20 -22.76 13.89 -9.05
N ILE A 21 -22.19 12.90 -8.34
CA ILE A 21 -22.91 11.70 -7.89
C ILE A 21 -23.78 11.99 -6.65
N ARG A 22 -23.49 13.05 -5.88
CA ARG A 22 -24.19 13.33 -4.61
C ARG A 22 -25.60 13.90 -4.78
N ASN A 23 -26.04 14.17 -6.02
CA ASN A 23 -27.40 14.63 -6.34
C ASN A 23 -27.89 15.85 -5.53
N GLU A 24 -26.97 16.65 -4.99
CA GLU A 24 -27.28 17.92 -4.32
C GLU A 24 -26.90 19.11 -5.23
N PRO A 25 -27.72 20.15 -5.32
CA PRO A 25 -27.35 21.36 -6.03
C PRO A 25 -26.38 22.16 -5.16
N SER A 26 -25.09 22.11 -5.47
CA SER A 26 -24.12 23.03 -4.85
C SER A 26 -22.97 23.40 -5.80
N PRO A 27 -22.62 24.70 -5.89
CA PRO A 27 -21.57 25.25 -6.74
C PRO A 27 -20.18 25.18 -6.07
N GLU A 28 -19.90 24.15 -5.26
CA GLU A 28 -18.65 24.08 -4.51
C GLU A 28 -17.46 23.64 -5.38
N LEU A 29 -16.37 24.42 -5.28
CA LEU A 29 -15.06 24.09 -5.83
C LEU A 29 -14.61 22.69 -5.34
N CYS A 30 -14.02 21.90 -6.24
CA CYS A 30 -13.45 20.60 -5.94
C CYS A 30 -12.60 20.63 -4.66
N ARG A 31 -12.83 19.70 -3.72
CA ARG A 31 -12.07 19.59 -2.46
C ARG A 31 -10.65 19.03 -2.64
N GLY A 32 -10.28 18.74 -3.89
CA GLY A 32 -8.99 18.22 -4.31
C GLY A 32 -8.85 16.71 -4.13
N HIS A 33 -8.11 16.08 -5.04
CA HIS A 33 -7.86 14.65 -5.11
C HIS A 33 -6.38 14.36 -4.97
N ILE A 34 -6.00 13.33 -4.23
CA ILE A 34 -4.59 12.94 -4.06
C ILE A 34 -4.08 12.36 -5.38
N ILE A 35 -3.06 12.98 -5.99
CA ILE A 35 -2.33 12.40 -7.12
C ILE A 35 -1.44 11.30 -6.56
N ARG A 36 -1.75 10.06 -6.92
CA ARG A 36 -0.91 8.91 -6.61
C ARG A 36 0.05 8.68 -7.77
N ASN A 37 1.33 8.96 -7.55
CA ASN A 37 2.37 8.57 -8.49
C ASN A 37 2.64 7.08 -8.33
N PHE A 38 2.43 6.30 -9.39
CA PHE A 38 2.83 4.89 -9.42
C PHE A 38 4.30 4.77 -9.84
N ILE A 39 4.96 3.71 -9.37
CA ILE A 39 6.33 3.37 -9.80
C ILE A 39 6.25 2.32 -10.89
N LYS A 40 6.93 2.59 -12.01
CA LYS A 40 7.02 1.67 -13.14
C LYS A 40 8.46 1.25 -13.35
N GLU A 41 8.74 -0.01 -13.08
CA GLU A 41 10.07 -0.57 -13.32
C GLU A 41 10.30 -0.93 -14.79
N CYS A 42 11.57 -1.00 -15.17
CA CYS A 42 11.98 -1.54 -16.44
C CYS A 42 11.69 -3.05 -16.48
N GLY A 43 10.96 -3.50 -17.50
CA GLY A 43 10.69 -4.92 -17.75
C GLY A 43 11.72 -5.56 -18.68
N SER A 44 11.51 -6.83 -19.04
CA SER A 44 12.36 -7.58 -19.98
C SER A 44 12.49 -6.93 -21.37
N LYS A 45 11.47 -6.18 -21.80
CA LYS A 45 11.46 -5.44 -23.07
C LYS A 45 12.25 -4.12 -23.05
N CYS A 46 12.78 -3.72 -21.88
CA CYS A 46 13.70 -2.58 -21.80
C CYS A 46 15.03 -2.95 -22.45
N GLY A 47 15.60 -2.08 -23.28
CA GLY A 47 16.97 -2.25 -23.83
C GLY A 47 18.08 -2.13 -22.79
N CYS A 48 17.73 -1.88 -21.53
CA CYS A 48 18.64 -1.79 -20.40
C CYS A 48 18.99 -3.18 -19.84
N ASN A 49 20.22 -3.30 -19.32
CA ASN A 49 20.70 -4.54 -18.70
C ASN A 49 20.09 -4.78 -17.29
N ALA A 50 20.47 -5.90 -16.67
CA ALA A 50 20.01 -6.29 -15.34
C ALA A 50 20.42 -5.31 -14.22
N GLN A 51 21.49 -4.54 -14.42
CA GLN A 51 21.98 -3.54 -13.46
C GLN A 51 21.29 -2.18 -13.60
N CYS A 52 20.20 -2.09 -14.36
CA CYS A 52 19.40 -0.89 -14.46
C CYS A 52 18.94 -0.42 -13.06
N GLY A 53 19.13 0.86 -12.77
CA GLY A 53 18.67 1.47 -11.52
C GLY A 53 17.16 1.36 -11.31
N ASN A 54 16.37 1.28 -12.38
CA ASN A 54 14.92 1.16 -12.37
C ASN A 54 14.41 -0.30 -12.40
N ARG A 55 15.10 -1.21 -11.69
CA ARG A 55 14.73 -2.63 -11.47
C ARG A 55 14.92 -3.00 -10.00
N VAL A 56 14.57 -2.08 -9.09
CA VAL A 56 14.85 -2.18 -7.66
C VAL A 56 14.06 -3.30 -7.00
N VAL A 57 12.76 -3.35 -7.25
CA VAL A 57 11.81 -4.28 -6.64
C VAL A 57 12.04 -5.68 -7.18
N GLN A 58 12.28 -5.79 -8.50
CA GLN A 58 12.68 -7.06 -9.14
C GLN A 58 13.92 -7.72 -8.52
N ARG A 59 14.79 -6.95 -7.85
CA ARG A 59 15.97 -7.51 -7.14
C ARG A 59 15.64 -8.06 -5.75
N GLY A 60 14.41 -7.90 -5.28
CA GLY A 60 13.97 -8.36 -3.97
C GLY A 60 14.61 -7.58 -2.82
N ILE A 61 14.58 -8.20 -1.64
CA ILE A 61 15.08 -7.60 -0.40
C ILE A 61 16.60 -7.57 -0.44
N THR A 62 17.17 -6.36 -0.32
CA THR A 62 18.63 -6.11 -0.36
C THR A 62 19.20 -5.57 0.95
N CYS A 63 18.34 -5.40 1.97
CA CYS A 63 18.74 -4.98 3.31
C CYS A 63 18.48 -6.09 4.34
N ASN A 64 19.23 -6.04 5.43
CA ASN A 64 19.08 -6.93 6.57
C ASN A 64 17.83 -6.56 7.36
N LEU A 65 16.90 -7.49 7.45
CA LEU A 65 15.64 -7.32 8.17
C LEU A 65 15.58 -8.27 9.37
N GLN A 66 15.00 -7.79 10.46
CA GLN A 66 14.79 -8.56 11.67
C GLN A 66 13.33 -8.47 12.12
N VAL A 67 12.71 -9.64 12.27
CA VAL A 67 11.44 -9.79 12.98
C VAL A 67 11.73 -9.84 14.48
N PHE A 68 11.08 -8.99 15.25
CA PHE A 68 11.33 -8.86 16.69
C PHE A 68 10.02 -8.73 17.48
N SER A 69 10.02 -9.18 18.74
CA SER A 69 8.89 -8.98 19.65
C SER A 69 8.88 -7.54 20.15
N THR A 70 7.74 -6.85 20.03
CA THR A 70 7.60 -5.46 20.47
C THR A 70 7.42 -5.38 21.98
N ARG A 71 8.10 -4.41 22.62
CA ARG A 71 8.05 -4.23 24.08
C ARG A 71 6.71 -3.70 24.59
N GLU A 72 5.95 -3.04 23.72
CA GLU A 72 4.68 -2.37 24.05
C GLU A 72 3.46 -3.31 23.97
N GLY A 73 3.67 -4.63 23.86
CA GLY A 73 2.58 -5.61 23.75
C GLY A 73 1.85 -5.57 22.40
N LYS A 74 2.42 -4.91 21.37
CA LYS A 74 1.83 -4.79 20.02
C LYS A 74 2.08 -6.03 19.14
N GLY A 75 2.52 -7.13 19.74
CA GLY A 75 2.90 -8.35 19.02
C GLY A 75 4.28 -8.25 18.39
N TRP A 76 4.41 -8.79 17.17
CA TRP A 76 5.66 -8.81 16.40
C TRP A 76 5.84 -7.54 15.58
N GLY A 77 7.09 -7.20 15.26
CA GLY A 77 7.47 -6.05 14.45
C GLY A 77 8.60 -6.39 13.48
N LEU A 78 8.74 -5.60 12.43
CA LEU A 78 9.86 -5.64 11.49
C LEU A 78 10.74 -4.40 11.66
N ARG A 79 12.06 -4.59 11.71
CA ARG A 79 13.05 -3.49 11.65
C ARG A 79 14.18 -3.83 10.69
N THR A 80 14.83 -2.81 10.15
CA THR A 80 16.10 -2.99 9.45
C THR A 80 17.27 -3.01 10.45
N LEU A 81 18.32 -3.73 10.11
CA LEU A 81 19.62 -3.71 10.81
C LEU A 81 20.64 -2.79 10.12
N ASP A 82 20.28 -2.25 8.96
CA ASP A 82 21.14 -1.36 8.17
C ASP A 82 20.61 0.09 8.23
N GLU A 83 21.50 1.06 8.02
CA GLU A 83 21.07 2.43 7.75
C GLU A 83 20.57 2.56 6.31
N LEU A 84 19.30 2.95 6.14
CA LEU A 84 18.67 3.09 4.83
C LEU A 84 18.51 4.55 4.43
N PRO A 85 18.92 4.95 3.21
CA PRO A 85 18.66 6.30 2.72
C PRO A 85 17.15 6.52 2.50
N LYS A 86 16.70 7.78 2.57
CA LYS A 86 15.30 8.14 2.30
C LYS A 86 14.89 7.68 0.90
N GLY A 87 13.80 6.93 0.81
CA GLY A 87 13.28 6.39 -0.45
C GLY A 87 13.86 5.03 -0.85
N ALA A 88 14.72 4.42 -0.02
CA ALA A 88 15.18 3.06 -0.24
C ALA A 88 14.00 2.07 -0.24
N PHE A 89 14.09 1.08 -1.14
CA PHE A 89 13.19 -0.08 -1.10
C PHE A 89 13.56 -0.98 0.08
N VAL A 90 12.53 -1.46 0.79
CA VAL A 90 12.70 -2.32 1.97
C VAL A 90 12.29 -3.75 1.64
N CYS A 91 10.99 -3.96 1.38
CA CYS A 91 10.43 -5.22 0.94
C CYS A 91 9.05 -5.00 0.30
N GLU A 92 8.62 -5.96 -0.50
CA GLU A 92 7.24 -6.11 -0.96
C GLU A 92 6.33 -6.64 0.15
N TYR A 93 5.02 -6.40 0.04
CA TYR A 93 4.02 -7.08 0.86
C TYR A 93 3.41 -8.20 0.04
N VAL A 94 3.68 -9.45 0.42
CA VAL A 94 3.22 -10.63 -0.33
C VAL A 94 2.21 -11.39 0.51
N GLY A 95 1.11 -11.76 -0.14
CA GLY A 95 0.02 -12.53 0.44
C GLY A 95 -0.88 -13.12 -0.64
N GLU A 96 -1.90 -13.85 -0.22
CA GLU A 96 -2.95 -14.36 -1.08
C GLU A 96 -3.88 -13.22 -1.50
N LEU A 97 -4.27 -13.19 -2.77
CA LEU A 97 -5.21 -12.21 -3.29
C LEU A 97 -6.65 -12.67 -2.98
N LEU A 98 -7.38 -11.89 -2.21
CA LEU A 98 -8.75 -12.17 -1.82
C LEU A 98 -9.70 -11.06 -2.29
N THR A 99 -10.93 -11.44 -2.63
CA THR A 99 -12.03 -10.49 -2.80
C THR A 99 -12.62 -10.12 -1.44
N ASN A 100 -13.35 -9.00 -1.38
CA ASN A 100 -14.07 -8.58 -0.17
C ASN A 100 -15.02 -9.69 0.33
N THR A 101 -15.77 -10.33 -0.56
CA THR A 101 -16.66 -11.46 -0.22
C THR A 101 -15.89 -12.58 0.47
N LYS A 102 -14.74 -12.98 -0.09
CA LYS A 102 -13.96 -14.08 0.47
C LYS A 102 -13.37 -13.74 1.83
N LEU A 103 -12.88 -12.51 1.98
CA LEU A 103 -12.38 -12.01 3.26
C LEU A 103 -13.49 -12.01 4.33
N HIS A 104 -14.71 -11.60 3.96
CA HIS A 104 -15.85 -11.58 4.86
C HIS A 104 -16.26 -12.99 5.33
N GLU A 105 -16.36 -13.95 4.40
CA GLU A 105 -16.62 -15.37 4.71
C GLU A 105 -15.61 -15.93 5.72
N MET A 106 -14.31 -15.66 5.50
CA MET A 106 -13.28 -16.15 6.41
C MET A 106 -13.37 -15.45 7.77
N THR A 107 -13.85 -14.21 7.85
CA THR A 107 -14.02 -13.45 9.10
C THR A 107 -15.14 -14.01 9.94
N THR A 108 -16.30 -14.28 9.34
CA THR A 108 -17.46 -14.83 10.06
C THR A 108 -17.22 -16.24 10.57
N GLN A 109 -16.32 -16.99 9.93
CA GLN A 109 -15.89 -18.32 10.36
C GLN A 109 -14.86 -18.32 11.52
N ASN A 110 -14.49 -17.16 12.08
CA ASN A 110 -13.57 -17.02 13.23
C ASN A 110 -12.24 -17.78 13.08
N MET A 111 -11.73 -17.95 11.86
CA MET A 111 -10.58 -18.82 11.65
C MET A 111 -9.31 -18.31 12.37
N HIS A 112 -9.09 -16.99 12.55
CA HIS A 112 -7.86 -16.47 13.18
C HIS A 112 -8.05 -15.16 13.96
N ASN A 113 -7.49 -15.10 15.18
CA ASN A 113 -7.45 -13.90 16.04
C ASN A 113 -6.45 -12.82 15.57
N ALA A 114 -5.50 -13.18 14.70
CA ALA A 114 -4.55 -12.25 14.11
C ALA A 114 -4.58 -12.41 12.58
N ARG A 115 -4.94 -11.33 11.88
CA ARG A 115 -4.96 -11.27 10.42
C ARG A 115 -3.96 -10.26 9.90
N TYR A 116 -3.36 -10.62 8.78
CA TYR A 116 -2.40 -9.78 8.07
C TYR A 116 -2.96 -9.42 6.69
N SER A 117 -4.16 -8.84 6.66
CA SER A 117 -4.81 -8.40 5.42
C SER A 117 -4.63 -6.89 5.17
N VAL A 118 -4.37 -6.52 3.92
CA VAL A 118 -4.22 -5.14 3.47
C VAL A 118 -5.10 -4.93 2.23
N LEU A 119 -5.89 -3.85 2.22
CA LEU A 119 -6.68 -3.45 1.05
C LEU A 119 -5.74 -3.03 -0.08
N LEU A 120 -5.93 -3.64 -1.24
CA LEU A 120 -5.29 -3.21 -2.47
C LEU A 120 -6.10 -2.08 -3.09
N ASP A 121 -5.71 -0.88 -2.72
CA ASP A 121 -6.23 0.33 -3.35
C ASP A 121 -5.49 0.60 -4.66
N ALA A 122 -5.76 -0.32 -5.58
CA ALA A 122 -5.15 -0.42 -6.86
C ALA A 122 -6.17 0.22 -7.81
N GLY A 123 -5.94 1.47 -8.23
CA GLY A 123 -6.83 2.27 -9.09
C GLY A 123 -6.97 1.74 -10.52
N TRP A 124 -7.02 0.41 -10.69
CA TRP A 124 -7.12 -0.32 -11.95
C TRP A 124 -8.60 -0.46 -12.32
N GLY A 125 -9.17 0.64 -12.77
CA GLY A 125 -10.45 0.64 -13.44
C GLY A 125 -10.45 1.80 -14.44
N PRO A 126 -10.80 1.58 -15.72
CA PRO A 126 -10.90 2.67 -16.70
C PRO A 126 -11.93 3.73 -16.28
N ASP A 127 -12.90 3.38 -15.40
CA ASP A 127 -14.11 4.17 -15.17
C ASP A 127 -14.33 4.65 -13.72
N GLY A 128 -13.33 4.59 -12.85
CA GLY A 128 -13.39 5.22 -11.53
C GLY A 128 -14.34 4.55 -10.53
N VAL A 129 -13.84 4.35 -9.31
CA VAL A 129 -14.51 3.69 -8.19
C VAL A 129 -14.79 2.20 -8.45
N LEU A 130 -13.85 1.36 -8.00
CA LEU A 130 -14.14 -0.07 -7.82
C LEU A 130 -15.36 -0.20 -6.91
N LYS A 131 -16.33 -1.04 -7.28
CA LYS A 131 -17.43 -1.39 -6.38
C LYS A 131 -16.84 -2.08 -5.16
N ASP A 132 -17.47 -1.94 -4.00
CA ASP A 132 -16.97 -2.53 -2.75
C ASP A 132 -16.80 -4.06 -2.84
N GLU A 133 -17.58 -4.71 -3.70
CA GLU A 133 -17.50 -6.15 -3.99
C GLU A 133 -16.28 -6.54 -4.85
N GLU A 134 -15.73 -5.59 -5.61
CA GLU A 134 -14.55 -5.74 -6.48
C GLU A 134 -13.26 -5.33 -5.76
N ALA A 135 -13.36 -4.87 -4.50
CA ALA A 135 -12.20 -4.57 -3.68
C ALA A 135 -11.35 -5.83 -3.48
N LEU A 136 -10.06 -5.71 -3.80
CA LEU A 136 -9.08 -6.76 -3.64
C LEU A 136 -8.26 -6.54 -2.37
N PHE A 137 -7.88 -7.62 -1.71
CA PHE A 137 -7.08 -7.61 -0.49
C PHE A 137 -5.89 -8.54 -0.68
N LEU A 138 -4.71 -8.17 -0.15
CA LEU A 138 -3.63 -9.12 0.09
C LEU A 138 -3.72 -9.63 1.51
N ASP A 139 -3.92 -10.92 1.69
CA ASP A 139 -3.90 -11.59 2.99
C ASP A 139 -2.61 -12.40 3.16
N ALA A 140 -1.77 -11.98 4.10
CA ALA A 140 -0.51 -12.64 4.44
C ALA A 140 -0.64 -13.52 5.71
N THR A 141 -1.86 -13.97 6.05
CA THR A 141 -2.13 -14.66 7.32
C THR A 141 -1.45 -16.02 7.38
N PHE A 142 -1.52 -16.79 6.29
CA PHE A 142 -0.88 -18.11 6.19
C PHE A 142 0.33 -18.12 5.27
N CYS A 143 0.22 -17.43 4.14
CA CYS A 143 1.22 -17.40 3.08
C CYS A 143 1.68 -15.96 2.88
N GLY A 144 2.96 -15.68 3.05
CA GLY A 144 3.50 -14.34 2.86
C GLY A 144 4.95 -14.22 3.27
N ASN A 145 5.49 -13.00 3.23
CA ASN A 145 6.88 -12.71 3.57
C ASN A 145 6.99 -11.93 4.90
N VAL A 146 8.20 -11.48 5.24
CA VAL A 146 8.47 -10.71 6.47
C VAL A 146 7.72 -9.38 6.56
N GLY A 147 7.24 -8.86 5.43
CA GLY A 147 6.47 -7.62 5.35
C GLY A 147 5.19 -7.62 6.19
N ARG A 148 4.60 -8.80 6.46
CA ARG A 148 3.42 -8.94 7.34
C ARG A 148 3.65 -8.42 8.78
N PHE A 149 4.91 -8.32 9.22
CA PHE A 149 5.25 -7.83 10.57
C PHE A 149 5.50 -6.32 10.62
N ILE A 150 5.26 -5.57 9.53
CA ILE A 150 5.34 -4.12 9.54
C ILE A 150 4.15 -3.57 10.34
N ASN A 151 4.45 -2.85 11.42
CA ASN A 151 3.42 -2.30 12.29
C ASN A 151 2.93 -0.93 11.81
N HIS A 152 1.63 -0.69 11.98
CA HIS A 152 1.03 0.63 11.80
C HIS A 152 1.51 1.60 12.88
N ARG A 153 1.84 2.84 12.48
CA ARG A 153 2.13 3.97 13.37
C ARG A 153 1.38 5.19 12.84
N CYS A 154 0.48 5.76 13.65
CA CYS A 154 -0.30 6.95 13.27
C CYS A 154 0.57 8.21 13.05
N CYS A 155 1.77 8.25 13.61
CA CYS A 155 2.76 9.28 13.30
C CYS A 155 3.76 8.70 12.28
N LEU A 156 3.71 9.22 11.05
CA LEU A 156 4.61 8.91 9.95
C LEU A 156 6.05 9.35 10.27
N LEU A 157 6.74 8.60 11.11
CA LEU A 157 8.19 8.66 11.27
C LEU A 157 8.91 7.49 10.58
N ILE A 158 8.16 6.62 9.91
CA ILE A 158 8.69 5.52 9.16
C ILE A 158 8.23 5.72 7.72
N LEU A 159 9.23 5.78 6.84
CA LEU A 159 9.26 5.76 5.38
C LEU A 159 7.90 5.76 4.67
N ASN A 160 7.81 6.51 3.57
CA ASN A 160 6.88 6.24 2.48
C ASN A 160 6.94 4.73 2.17
N LEU A 161 6.03 3.96 2.78
CA LEU A 161 6.04 2.51 2.72
C LEU A 161 5.47 2.18 1.36
N LEU A 162 6.37 2.10 0.38
CA LEU A 162 6.03 1.68 -0.94
C LEU A 162 5.78 0.17 -0.88
N ILE A 163 4.52 -0.21 -0.62
CA ILE A 163 4.06 -1.57 -0.89
C ILE A 163 4.10 -1.71 -2.41
N VAL A 164 5.15 -2.33 -2.91
CA VAL A 164 5.20 -2.67 -4.33
C VAL A 164 4.47 -3.98 -4.52
N MET A 165 3.39 -3.89 -5.30
CA MET A 165 2.74 -5.05 -5.87
C MET A 165 3.53 -5.46 -7.12
N LEU A 166 4.10 -6.66 -7.10
CA LEU A 166 4.55 -7.34 -8.32
C LEU A 166 3.33 -8.03 -8.96
N PHE A 167 3.07 -7.71 -10.22
CA PHE A 167 2.40 -8.58 -11.19
C PHE A 167 3.29 -8.68 -12.42
#